data_AF-A0A5J4T728-F1
#
_entry.id   AF-A0A5J4T728-F1
#
_cell.length_a   1.000
_cell.length_b   1.000
_cell.length_c   1.000
_cell.angle_alpha   90.00
_cell.angle_beta   90.00
_cell.angle_gamma   90.00
#
_symmetry.space_group_name_H-M   'P 1'
#
loop_
_entity.id
_entity.type
_entity.pdbx_description
1 polymer ?
#
loop_
_entity_poly.entity_id
_entity_poly.type
_entity_poly.pdbx_seq_one_letter_code
_entity_poly.pdbx_strand_id
1 'polypeptide(L)'
;MSACANAIKYALVYWDFKLDQDYTPKDDYASFILTQNYQNIKVQNYLEQDKRRIRDTSNNIKESDCAFYRKLFLSTGCHLCKARFTSKNPPTLDRINNDRGHSADN
;
A
#
# COMPACT_ATOMS: atom_id res chain seq x y z
N MET A 1 -17.08 17.31 -27.41
CA MET A 1 -15.61 17.22 -27.52
C MET A 1 -14.89 17.84 -26.31
N SER A 2 -15.32 17.54 -25.06
CA SER A 2 -14.72 18.12 -23.84
C SER A 2 -13.90 17.10 -23.04
N ALA A 3 -14.32 15.84 -23.01
CA ALA A 3 -13.64 14.77 -22.28
C ALA A 3 -12.17 14.56 -22.70
N CYS A 4 -11.85 14.68 -24.00
CA CYS A 4 -10.49 14.51 -24.49
C CYS A 4 -9.55 15.65 -24.05
N ALA A 5 -10.05 16.89 -23.94
CA ALA A 5 -9.23 18.04 -23.56
C ALA A 5 -8.79 17.97 -22.10
N ASN A 6 -9.66 17.51 -21.20
CA ASN A 6 -9.30 17.32 -19.79
C ASN A 6 -8.32 16.14 -19.62
N ALA A 7 -8.53 15.03 -20.33
CA ALA A 7 -7.61 13.89 -20.29
C ALA A 7 -6.18 14.28 -20.74
N ILE A 8 -6.06 15.07 -21.82
CA ILE A 8 -4.77 15.58 -22.30
C ILE A 8 -4.12 16.50 -21.27
N LYS A 9 -4.88 17.41 -20.65
CA LYS A 9 -4.36 18.30 -19.59
C LYS A 9 -3.79 17.51 -18.41
N TYR A 10 -4.53 16.52 -17.91
CA TYR A 10 -4.02 15.68 -16.82
C TYR A 10 -2.78 14.89 -17.24
N ALA A 11 -2.77 14.31 -18.45
CA ALA A 11 -1.61 13.57 -18.95
C ALA A 11 -0.34 14.43 -19.00
N LEU A 12 -0.44 15.68 -19.48
CA LEU A 12 0.68 16.61 -19.51
C LEU A 12 1.17 16.98 -18.10
N VAL A 13 0.25 17.27 -17.18
CA VAL A 13 0.60 17.59 -15.78
C VAL A 13 1.30 16.41 -15.10
N TYR A 14 0.79 15.18 -15.28
CA TYR A 14 1.43 13.99 -14.70
C TYR A 14 2.76 13.64 -15.38
N TRP A 15 2.94 14.00 -16.65
CA TRP A 15 4.18 13.77 -17.39
C TRP A 15 5.35 14.56 -16.78
N ASP A 16 5.10 15.82 -16.42
CA ASP A 16 6.11 16.69 -15.84
C ASP A 16 6.24 16.54 -14.32
N PHE A 17 5.25 15.93 -13.66
CA PHE A 17 5.25 15.75 -12.21
C PHE A 17 6.26 14.70 -11.76
N LYS A 18 7.23 15.14 -10.97
CA LYS A 18 8.27 14.32 -10.37
C LYS A 18 7.98 14.16 -8.89
N LEU A 19 7.53 12.98 -8.49
CA LEU A 19 7.11 12.70 -7.11
C LEU A 19 8.22 12.97 -6.07
N ASP A 20 9.49 12.82 -6.44
CA ASP A 20 10.65 13.08 -5.59
C ASP A 20 11.04 14.55 -5.47
N GLN A 21 10.59 15.41 -6.40
CA GLN A 21 10.94 16.84 -6.46
C GLN A 21 9.76 17.75 -6.14
N ASP A 22 8.58 17.39 -6.66
CA ASP A 22 7.37 18.22 -6.62
C ASP A 22 6.46 17.87 -5.43
N TYR A 23 6.76 16.80 -4.70
CA TYR A 23 5.97 16.36 -3.56
C TYR A 23 6.83 16.18 -2.31
N THR A 24 6.51 16.96 -1.28
CA THR A 24 7.05 16.78 0.07
C THR A 24 5.93 16.24 0.97
N PRO A 25 6.06 15.01 1.51
CA PRO A 25 5.11 14.49 2.47
C PRO A 25 4.96 15.40 3.69
N LYS A 26 3.71 15.62 4.12
CA LYS A 26 3.43 16.26 5.41
C LYS A 26 3.15 15.19 6.45
N ASP A 27 3.90 15.21 7.55
CA ASP A 27 3.87 14.19 8.59
C ASP A 27 3.22 14.70 9.89
N ASP A 28 2.19 15.53 9.75
CA ASP A 28 1.53 16.25 10.87
C ASP A 28 0.65 15.34 11.75
N TYR A 29 0.53 14.06 11.39
CA TYR A 29 -0.26 13.06 12.11
C TYR A 29 0.64 12.07 12.86
N ALA A 30 0.09 11.51 13.94
CA ALA A 30 0.73 10.43 14.67
C ALA A 30 1.03 9.23 13.75
N SER A 31 2.17 8.59 13.99
CA SER A 31 2.56 7.36 13.28
C SER A 31 1.48 6.29 13.40
N PHE A 32 1.31 5.54 12.32
CA PHE A 32 0.46 4.36 12.33
C PHE A 32 1.11 3.26 13.17
N ILE A 33 0.37 2.74 14.15
CA ILE A 33 0.80 1.58 14.94
C ILE A 33 -0.11 0.41 14.58
N LEU A 34 0.46 -0.61 13.96
CA LEU A 34 -0.28 -1.82 13.59
C LEU A 34 -0.73 -2.59 14.84
N THR A 35 -2.03 -2.72 15.05
CA THR A 35 -2.61 -3.55 16.12
C THR A 35 -2.84 -4.98 15.63
N GLN A 36 -2.87 -5.95 16.56
CA GLN A 36 -3.15 -7.34 16.20
C GLN A 36 -4.51 -7.50 15.54
N ASN A 37 -5.54 -6.82 16.05
CA ASN A 37 -6.88 -6.87 15.47
C ASN A 37 -6.89 -6.34 14.03
N TYR A 38 -6.16 -5.24 13.77
CA TYR A 38 -6.02 -4.70 12.42
C TYR A 38 -5.34 -5.72 11.50
N GLN A 39 -4.24 -6.35 11.94
CA GLN A 39 -3.56 -7.40 11.17
C GLN A 39 -4.51 -8.55 10.83
N ASN A 40 -5.27 -9.06 11.81
CA ASN A 40 -6.20 -10.17 11.60
C ASN A 40 -7.24 -9.84 10.52
N ILE A 41 -7.85 -8.65 10.59
CA ILE A 41 -8.82 -8.21 9.58
C ILE A 41 -8.16 -8.11 8.19
N LYS A 42 -6.94 -7.59 8.12
CA LYS A 42 -6.21 -7.46 6.84
C LYS A 42 -5.85 -8.82 6.25
N VAL A 43 -5.30 -9.74 7.03
CA VAL A 43 -4.94 -11.10 6.59
C VAL A 43 -6.16 -11.80 5.99
N GLN A 44 -7.32 -11.75 6.65
CA GLN A 44 -8.55 -12.35 6.14
C GLN A 44 -9.01 -11.68 4.84
N ASN A 45 -8.97 -10.35 4.76
CA ASN A 45 -9.31 -9.63 3.53
C ASN A 45 -8.40 -10.00 2.35
N TYR A 46 -7.10 -10.13 2.59
CA TYR A 46 -6.14 -10.50 1.56
C TYR A 46 -6.31 -11.94 1.09
N LEU A 47 -6.55 -12.86 2.02
CA LEU A 47 -6.88 -14.25 1.73
C LEU A 47 -8.11 -14.36 0.81
N GLU A 48 -9.18 -13.64 1.13
CA GLU A 48 -10.40 -13.65 0.33
C GLU A 48 -10.20 -13.01 -1.06
N GLN A 49 -9.39 -11.95 -1.16
CA GLN A 49 -9.03 -11.37 -2.45
C GLN A 49 -8.25 -12.35 -3.33
N ASP A 50 -7.30 -13.09 -2.76
CA ASP A 50 -6.47 -14.03 -3.49
C ASP A 50 -7.26 -15.27 -3.92
N LYS A 51 -8.11 -15.80 -3.04
CA LYS A 51 -9.05 -16.89 -3.40
C LYS A 51 -9.96 -16.49 -4.56
N ARG A 52 -10.55 -15.29 -4.53
CA ARG A 52 -11.42 -14.78 -5.62
C ARG A 52 -10.72 -14.68 -6.96
N ARG A 53 -9.39 -14.52 -6.95
CA ARG A 53 -8.56 -14.44 -8.16
C ARG A 53 -7.79 -15.73 -8.43
N ILE A 54 -8.12 -16.81 -7.71
CA ILE A 54 -7.56 -18.16 -7.86
C ILE A 54 -6.02 -18.14 -7.77
N ARG A 55 -5.48 -17.35 -6.84
CA ARG A 55 -4.05 -17.29 -6.57
C ARG A 55 -3.66 -18.33 -5.54
N ASP A 56 -2.38 -18.73 -5.57
CA ASP A 56 -1.82 -19.53 -4.48
C ASP A 56 -1.82 -18.70 -3.19
N THR A 57 -2.33 -19.31 -2.11
CA THR A 57 -2.47 -18.72 -0.78
C THR A 57 -1.65 -19.46 0.27
N SER A 58 -0.90 -20.50 -0.12
CA SER A 58 -0.11 -21.35 0.77
C SER A 58 0.90 -20.56 1.61
N ASN A 59 1.48 -19.52 1.00
CA ASN A 59 2.50 -18.65 1.58
C ASN A 59 1.99 -17.23 1.85
N ASN A 60 0.68 -17.04 1.96
CA ASN A 60 0.14 -15.75 2.33
C ASN A 60 0.61 -15.34 3.74
N ILE A 61 0.71 -14.03 3.95
CA ILE A 61 0.97 -13.42 5.25
C ILE A 61 -0.02 -13.95 6.30
N LYS A 62 0.45 -14.06 7.55
CA LYS A 62 -0.33 -14.63 8.66
C LYS A 62 -0.54 -13.62 9.77
N GLU A 63 -1.48 -13.91 10.65
CA GLU A 63 -1.73 -13.12 11.85
C GLU A 63 -0.51 -13.08 12.77
N SER A 64 0.29 -14.15 12.79
CA SER A 64 1.54 -14.26 13.54
C SER A 64 2.59 -13.23 13.13
N ASP A 65 2.50 -12.68 11.92
CA ASP A 65 3.51 -11.78 11.37
C ASP A 65 3.31 -10.33 11.83
N CYS A 66 2.32 -10.06 12.70
CA CYS A 66 1.97 -8.72 13.16
C CYS A 66 3.17 -7.95 13.74
N ALA A 67 4.04 -8.61 14.52
CA ALA A 67 5.20 -7.95 15.12
C ALA A 67 6.22 -7.49 14.06
N PHE A 68 6.45 -8.33 13.05
CA PHE A 68 7.32 -8.02 11.92
C PHE A 68 6.78 -6.81 11.14
N TYR A 69 5.52 -6.86 10.70
CA TYR A 69 4.91 -5.77 9.93
C TYR A 69 4.75 -4.48 10.73
N ARG A 70 4.51 -4.56 12.05
CA ARG A 70 4.51 -3.37 12.93
C ARG A 70 5.86 -2.67 12.88
N LYS A 71 6.96 -3.42 13.01
CA LYS A 71 8.31 -2.85 12.94
C LYS A 71 8.58 -2.28 11.54
N LEU A 72 8.20 -3.01 10.49
CA LEU A 72 8.35 -2.57 9.11
C LEU A 72 7.68 -1.20 8.90
N PHE A 73 6.38 -1.08 9.16
CA PHE A 73 5.63 0.16 8.95
C PHE A 73 6.08 1.35 9.79
N LEU A 74 6.73 1.11 10.94
CA LEU A 74 7.32 2.18 11.75
C LEU A 74 8.68 2.64 11.22
N SER A 75 9.40 1.76 10.54
CA SER A 75 10.76 2.01 10.02
C SER A 75 10.82 2.41 8.56
N THR A 76 9.75 2.17 7.79
CA THR A 76 9.68 2.42 6.36
C THR A 76 8.55 3.40 6.02
N GLY A 77 8.70 4.12 4.92
CA GLY A 77 7.63 4.89 4.30
C GLY A 77 6.94 4.16 3.15
N CYS A 78 5.96 4.81 2.55
CA CYS A 78 5.31 4.36 1.32
C CYS A 78 6.34 4.09 0.21
N HIS A 79 6.20 2.97 -0.49
CA HIS A 79 7.10 2.64 -1.60
C HIS A 79 7.08 3.70 -2.70
N LEU A 80 5.90 4.29 -2.98
CA LEU A 80 5.70 5.31 -4.01
C LEU A 80 6.19 6.69 -3.54
N CYS A 81 5.52 7.29 -2.56
CA CYS A 81 5.74 8.70 -2.19
C CYS A 81 6.70 8.92 -1.02
N LYS A 82 7.27 7.85 -0.45
CA LYS A 82 8.19 7.88 0.71
C LYS A 82 7.60 8.44 2.01
N ALA A 83 6.34 8.89 2.00
CA ALA A 83 5.64 9.38 3.19
C ALA A 83 5.60 8.33 4.29
N ARG A 84 5.71 8.78 5.55
CA ARG A 84 5.52 7.91 6.70
C ARG A 84 4.05 7.47 6.78
N PHE A 85 3.83 6.27 7.30
CA PHE A 85 2.47 5.81 7.59
C PHE A 85 1.92 6.47 8.85
N THR A 86 0.68 6.96 8.76
CA THR A 86 0.01 7.68 9.85
C THR A 86 -1.40 7.18 10.05
N SER A 87 -2.07 7.61 11.11
CA SER A 87 -3.49 7.28 11.32
C SER A 87 -4.43 7.74 10.18
N LYS A 88 -3.99 8.70 9.35
CA LYS A 88 -4.71 9.15 8.15
C LYS A 88 -4.21 8.53 6.85
N ASN A 89 -3.01 7.93 6.88
CA ASN A 89 -2.39 7.22 5.77
C ASN A 89 -1.96 5.82 6.24
N PRO A 90 -2.92 4.91 6.50
CA PRO A 90 -2.59 3.55 6.93
C PRO A 90 -1.95 2.77 5.77
N PRO A 91 -0.99 1.89 6.06
CA PRO A 91 -0.30 1.11 5.04
C PRO A 91 -1.21 0.06 4.42
N THR A 92 -0.92 -0.27 3.16
CA THR A 92 -1.42 -1.44 2.44
C THR A 92 -0.26 -2.33 2.04
N LEU A 93 -0.44 -3.64 2.18
CA LEU A 93 0.45 -4.63 1.56
C LEU A 93 -0.07 -4.86 0.15
N ASP A 94 0.41 -4.04 -0.78
CA ASP A 94 0.12 -4.17 -2.20
C ASP A 94 1.07 -5.18 -2.83
N ARG A 95 0.59 -5.90 -3.85
CA ARG A 95 1.35 -6.93 -4.55
C ARG A 95 2.14 -6.29 -5.68
N ILE A 96 3.44 -6.56 -5.76
CA ILE A 96 4.26 -6.12 -6.90
C ILE A 96 3.95 -6.98 -8.12
N ASN A 97 3.91 -8.31 -7.95
CA ASN A 97 3.40 -9.21 -8.96
C ASN A 97 1.92 -9.55 -8.67
N ASN A 98 1.03 -9.10 -9.55
CA ASN A 98 -0.41 -9.26 -9.40
C ASN A 98 -0.92 -10.70 -9.63
N ASP A 99 -0.09 -11.58 -10.18
CA ASP A 99 -0.41 -13.00 -10.40
C ASP A 99 -0.10 -13.85 -9.16
N ARG A 100 0.72 -13.33 -8.23
CA ARG A 100 1.07 -13.98 -6.96
C ARG A 100 0.18 -13.48 -5.81
N GLY A 101 0.03 -14.30 -4.77
CA GLY A 101 -0.71 -13.93 -3.56
C GLY A 101 0.01 -12.91 -2.68
N HIS A 102 -0.61 -12.50 -1.58
CA HIS A 102 0.01 -11.59 -0.61
C HIS A 102 1.01 -12.33 0.30
N SER A 103 2.21 -12.60 -0.21
CA SER A 103 3.34 -13.16 0.54
C SER A 103 4.34 -12.08 0.93
N ALA A 104 5.25 -12.38 1.87
CA ALA A 104 6.25 -11.42 2.34
C ALA A 104 7.32 -11.03 1.29
N ASP A 105 7.49 -11.84 0.25
CA ASP A 105 8.46 -11.69 -0.83
C ASP A 105 7.86 -11.19 -2.16
N ASN A 106 6.57 -10.82 -2.17
CA ASN A 106 5.83 -10.38 -3.36
C ASN A 106 5.41 -8.91 -3.26
#